data_AF-A0A4Z0PQL5-F1
#
_entry.id   AF-A0A4Z0PQL5-F1
#
_cell.length_a   1.000
_cell.length_b   1.000
_cell.length_c   1.000
_cell.angle_alpha   90.00
_cell.angle_beta   90.00
_cell.angle_gamma   90.00
#
_symmetry.space_group_name_H-M   'P 1'
#
loop_
_entity.id
_entity.type
_entity.pdbx_description
1 polymer ?
#
loop_
_entity_poly.entity_id
_entity_poly.type
_entity_poly.pdbx_seq_one_letter_code
_entity_poly.pdbx_strand_id
1 'polypeptide(L)'
;MTCFRPALKHIVDLVQDCQVHHCLLDLHGLPDISIEDQVWLTINWLPRILRQYARQVALVLPAAHHYNQMVVEGLLKIGRPFITFEVQFFSDTHAALDWLTNSTEQVDKLEQEWSATQLHHSELGIGERSTV
;
A
#
# COMPACT_ATOMS: atom_id res chain seq x y z
N MET A 1 13.05 11.57 -3.57
CA MET A 1 11.84 10.94 -4.14
C MET A 1 10.73 11.98 -4.20
N THR A 2 10.34 12.49 -5.37
CA THR A 2 9.41 13.64 -5.46
C THR A 2 7.94 13.29 -5.29
N CYS A 3 7.52 12.03 -5.51
CA CYS A 3 6.11 11.62 -5.51
C CYS A 3 5.63 10.82 -4.30
N PHE A 4 6.50 10.36 -3.40
CA PHE A 4 6.11 9.47 -2.28
C PHE A 4 5.13 10.10 -1.30
N ARG A 5 5.48 11.25 -0.71
CA ARG A 5 4.56 11.96 0.20
C ARG A 5 3.27 12.40 -0.50
N PRO A 6 3.31 12.95 -1.73
CA PRO A 6 2.09 13.22 -2.50
C PRO A 6 1.19 12.00 -2.68
N ALA A 7 1.74 10.84 -3.09
CA ALA A 7 0.98 9.62 -3.30
C ALA A 7 0.30 9.14 -2.01
N LEU A 8 1.05 9.14 -0.90
CA LEU A 8 0.51 8.75 0.40
C LEU A 8 -0.55 9.71 0.94
N LYS A 9 -0.41 11.02 0.70
CA LYS A 9 -1.49 11.97 1.03
C LYS A 9 -2.75 11.66 0.23
N HIS A 10 -2.60 11.40 -1.07
CA HIS A 10 -3.73 11.08 -1.93
C HIS A 10 -4.45 9.80 -1.47
N ILE A 11 -3.71 8.77 -1.04
CA ILE A 11 -4.30 7.55 -0.46
C ILE A 11 -5.16 7.87 0.77
N VAL A 12 -4.70 8.73 1.68
CA VAL A 12 -5.47 9.10 2.87
C VAL A 12 -6.77 9.81 2.47
N ASP A 13 -6.68 10.72 1.50
CA ASP A 13 -7.84 11.47 1.03
C ASP A 13 -8.86 10.52 0.36
N LEU A 14 -8.40 9.57 -0.47
CA LEU A 14 -9.25 8.54 -1.07
C LEU A 14 -9.91 7.62 -0.05
N VAL A 15 -9.16 7.15 0.95
CA VAL A 15 -9.70 6.27 2.01
C VAL A 15 -10.80 6.99 2.78
N GLN A 16 -10.63 8.29 3.02
CA GLN A 16 -11.61 9.13 3.71
C GLN A 16 -12.85 9.37 2.84
N ASP A 17 -12.67 9.83 1.60
CA ASP A 17 -13.74 10.24 0.71
C ASP A 17 -14.62 9.06 0.26
N CYS A 18 -14.01 7.90 0.03
CA CYS A 18 -14.70 6.69 -0.40
C CYS A 18 -15.13 5.78 0.76
N GLN A 19 -14.87 6.17 2.02
CA GLN A 19 -15.13 5.37 3.23
C GLN A 19 -14.63 3.91 3.09
N VAL A 20 -13.39 3.76 2.62
CA VAL A 20 -12.83 2.45 2.29
C VAL A 20 -12.67 1.60 3.56
N HIS A 21 -13.30 0.41 3.56
CA HIS A 21 -13.22 -0.53 4.68
C HIS A 21 -12.14 -1.60 4.50
N HIS A 22 -11.83 -1.98 3.27
CA HIS A 22 -10.86 -3.02 2.93
C HIS A 22 -9.81 -2.42 1.99
N CYS A 23 -8.54 -2.50 2.35
CA CYS A 23 -7.46 -1.89 1.60
C CYS A 23 -6.38 -2.92 1.29
N LEU A 24 -5.99 -3.02 0.02
CA LEU A 24 -4.79 -3.73 -0.41
C LEU A 24 -3.73 -2.70 -0.79
N LEU A 25 -2.55 -2.81 -0.17
CA LEU A 25 -1.38 -2.01 -0.51
C LEU A 25 -0.28 -2.93 -1.01
N ASP A 26 -0.02 -2.85 -2.31
CA ASP A 26 1.11 -3.52 -2.94
C ASP A 26 2.36 -2.64 -2.88
N LEU A 27 3.36 -3.12 -2.15
CA LEU A 27 4.60 -2.41 -1.90
C LEU A 27 5.79 -2.98 -2.69
N HIS A 28 5.55 -3.85 -3.69
CA HIS A 28 6.61 -4.44 -4.53
C HIS A 28 7.46 -3.41 -5.28
N GLY A 29 6.87 -2.27 -5.66
CA GLY A 29 7.57 -1.18 -6.33
C GLY A 29 8.10 -0.10 -5.39
N LEU A 30 8.00 -0.29 -4.07
CA LEU A 30 8.36 0.75 -3.11
C LEU A 30 9.88 0.81 -2.96
N PRO A 31 10.54 1.92 -3.35
CA PRO A 31 11.97 2.09 -3.09
C PRO A 31 12.21 2.28 -1.59
N ASP A 32 13.47 2.21 -1.16
CA ASP A 32 13.81 2.32 0.26
C ASP A 32 13.30 3.65 0.87
N ILE A 33 12.55 3.54 1.97
CA ILE A 33 11.96 4.70 2.65
C ILE A 33 13.06 5.44 3.40
N SER A 34 13.35 6.68 2.98
CA SER A 34 14.36 7.53 3.64
C SER A 34 14.02 7.81 5.11
N ILE A 35 15.02 8.10 5.94
CA ILE A 35 14.80 8.47 7.35
C ILE A 35 13.85 9.67 7.48
N GLU A 36 14.00 10.67 6.59
CA GLU A 36 13.13 11.85 6.59
C GLU A 36 11.67 11.46 6.33
N ASP A 37 11.44 10.51 5.41
CA ASP A 37 10.12 10.00 5.10
C ASP A 37 9.54 9.13 6.21
N GLN A 38 10.37 8.38 6.95
CA GLN A 38 9.93 7.63 8.14
C GLN A 38 9.43 8.56 9.25
N VAL A 39 10.15 9.65 9.49
CA VAL A 39 9.74 10.68 10.44
C VAL A 39 8.44 11.34 9.97
N TRP A 40 8.35 11.68 8.68
CA TRP A 40 7.14 12.26 8.11
C TRP A 40 5.94 11.32 8.22
N LEU A 41 6.11 10.03 7.92
CA LEU A 41 5.09 8.98 8.06
C LEU A 41 4.55 8.93 9.48
N THR A 42 5.45 8.89 10.47
CA THR A 42 5.09 8.77 11.88
C THR A 42 4.31 9.99 12.38
N ILE A 43 4.74 11.20 12.01
CA ILE A 43 4.20 12.44 12.57
C ILE A 43 2.96 12.93 11.81
N ASN A 44 2.94 12.79 10.48
CA ASN A 44 1.95 13.45 9.62
C ASN A 44 0.95 12.49 8.99
N TRP A 45 1.40 11.29 8.62
CA TRP A 45 0.59 10.37 7.81
C TRP A 45 -0.16 9.36 8.69
N LEU A 46 0.57 8.67 9.57
CA LEU A 46 0.05 7.62 10.44
C LEU A 46 -1.14 8.11 11.30
N PRO A 47 -1.09 9.28 11.97
CA PRO A 47 -2.25 9.76 12.73
C PRO A 47 -3.50 10.03 11.88
N ARG A 48 -3.35 10.31 10.58
CA ARG A 48 -4.47 10.56 9.68
C ARG A 48 -5.11 9.26 9.20
N ILE A 49 -4.32 8.26 8.83
CA ILE A 49 -4.85 6.98 8.36
C ILE A 49 -5.50 6.18 9.49
N LEU A 50 -4.97 6.28 10.71
CA LEU A 50 -5.50 5.59 11.88
C LEU A 50 -6.89 6.08 12.31
N ARG A 51 -7.31 7.26 11.87
CA ARG A 51 -8.63 7.83 12.17
C ARG A 51 -9.71 7.42 11.17
N GLN A 52 -9.36 6.62 10.16
CA GLN A 52 -10.26 6.27 9.07
C GLN A 52 -11.08 5.00 9.37
N TYR A 53 -12.12 4.77 8.59
CA TYR A 53 -13.07 3.65 8.71
C TYR A 53 -12.53 2.29 8.23
N ALA A 54 -11.23 2.18 7.96
CA ALA A 54 -10.63 0.92 7.57
C ALA A 54 -10.92 -0.15 8.63
N ARG A 55 -11.22 -1.36 8.17
CA ARG A 55 -11.43 -2.56 8.98
C ARG A 55 -10.32 -3.58 8.76
N GLN A 56 -9.85 -3.70 7.52
CA GLN A 56 -8.80 -4.64 7.13
C GLN A 56 -7.84 -3.99 6.14
N VAL A 57 -6.55 -4.19 6.37
CA VAL A 57 -5.46 -3.71 5.51
C VAL A 57 -4.53 -4.87 5.20
N ALA A 58 -4.47 -5.25 3.94
CA ALA A 58 -3.52 -6.23 3.43
C ALA A 58 -2.28 -5.51 2.86
N LEU A 59 -1.11 -5.88 3.35
CA LEU A 59 0.17 -5.35 2.92
C LEU A 59 0.91 -6.42 2.14
N VAL A 60 1.10 -6.21 0.84
CA VAL A 60 1.88 -7.11 0.01
C VAL A 60 3.30 -6.57 -0.06
N LEU A 61 4.25 -7.31 0.51
CA LEU A 61 5.65 -6.90 0.61
C LEU A 61 6.55 -7.98 -0.01
N PRO A 62 7.45 -7.61 -0.92
CA PRO A 62 8.41 -8.56 -1.47
C PRO A 62 9.37 -9.04 -0.38
N ALA A 63 9.54 -10.37 -0.29
CA ALA A 63 10.47 -11.00 0.65
C ALA A 63 11.93 -10.52 0.48
N ALA A 64 12.28 -9.90 -0.65
CA ALA A 64 13.61 -9.35 -0.90
C ALA A 64 13.87 -8.01 -0.15
N HIS A 65 12.83 -7.23 0.18
CA HIS A 65 12.98 -5.88 0.72
C HIS A 65 12.76 -5.81 2.25
N HIS A 66 13.62 -6.52 2.98
CA HIS A 66 13.60 -6.58 4.45
C HIS A 66 13.62 -5.19 5.12
N TYR A 67 14.30 -4.21 4.52
CA TYR A 67 14.36 -2.85 5.08
C TYR A 67 12.99 -2.18 5.15
N ASN A 68 12.26 -2.13 4.04
CA ASN A 68 10.94 -1.52 3.99
C ASN A 68 9.93 -2.28 4.85
N GLN A 69 10.04 -3.61 4.91
CA GLN A 69 9.24 -4.39 5.85
C GLN A 69 9.51 -3.97 7.31
N MET A 70 10.77 -3.85 7.73
CA MET A 70 11.12 -3.40 9.08
C MET A 70 10.58 -1.99 9.39
N VAL A 71 10.65 -1.07 8.42
CA VAL A 71 10.10 0.28 8.56
C VAL A 71 8.59 0.23 8.76
N VAL A 72 7.88 -0.52 7.92
CA VAL A 72 6.42 -0.68 7.99
C VAL A 72 6.00 -1.33 9.31
N GLU A 73 6.68 -2.40 9.72
CA GLU A 73 6.45 -3.03 11.03
C GLU A 73 6.69 -2.06 12.18
N GLY A 74 7.73 -1.23 12.10
CA GLY A 74 8.02 -0.18 13.07
C GLY A 74 6.87 0.83 13.19
N LEU A 75 6.36 1.29 12.05
CA LEU A 75 5.22 2.21 12.01
C LEU A 75 3.95 1.59 12.62
N LEU A 76 3.65 0.33 12.30
CA LEU A 76 2.51 -0.38 12.88
C LEU A 76 2.66 -0.57 14.39
N LYS A 77 3.88 -0.88 14.86
CA LYS A 77 4.17 -0.98 16.30
C LYS A 77 3.94 0.35 17.03
N ILE A 78 4.35 1.46 16.42
CA ILE A 78 4.12 2.81 16.97
C ILE A 78 2.62 3.15 16.97
N GLY A 79 1.91 2.82 15.89
CA GLY A 79 0.48 3.10 15.72
C GLY A 79 -0.43 2.18 16.52
N ARG A 80 0.06 1.04 17.02
CA ARG A 80 -0.73 -0.05 17.60
C ARG A 80 -1.79 0.37 18.63
N PRO A 81 -1.53 1.32 19.56
CA PRO A 81 -2.56 1.75 20.51
C PRO A 81 -3.80 2.40 19.86
N PHE A 82 -3.69 2.83 18.61
CA PHE A 82 -4.72 3.55 17.87
C PHE A 82 -5.22 2.80 16.62
N ILE A 83 -4.63 1.65 16.30
CA ILE A 83 -5.08 0.80 15.19
C ILE A 83 -6.37 0.10 15.62
N THR A 84 -7.47 0.40 14.93
CA THR A 84 -8.79 -0.26 15.12
C THR A 84 -9.13 -1.26 14.02
N PHE A 85 -8.16 -1.57 13.16
CA PHE A 85 -8.29 -2.46 12.01
C PHE A 85 -7.29 -3.60 12.03
N GLU A 86 -7.61 -4.68 11.34
CA GLU A 86 -6.69 -5.79 11.17
C GLU A 86 -5.66 -5.46 10.08
N VAL A 87 -4.41 -5.83 10.34
CA VAL A 87 -3.33 -5.71 9.36
C VAL A 87 -2.72 -7.09 9.15
N GLN A 88 -2.61 -7.52 7.90
CA GLN A 88 -1.92 -8.75 7.53
C GLN A 88 -0.90 -8.52 6.42
N PHE A 89 0.16 -9.30 6.47
CA PHE A 89 1.26 -9.27 5.51
C PHE A 89 1.15 -10.47 4.58
N PHE A 90 1.35 -10.23 3.29
CA PHE A 90 1.27 -11.24 2.24
C PHE A 90 2.49 -11.17 1.32
N SER A 91 2.86 -12.33 0.78
CA SER A 91 3.88 -12.45 -0.27
C SER A 91 3.35 -12.13 -1.66
N ASP A 92 2.03 -12.26 -1.87
CA ASP A 92 1.37 -12.14 -3.16
C ASP A 92 -0.02 -11.50 -3.02
N THR A 93 -0.45 -10.85 -4.10
CA THR A 93 -1.71 -10.10 -4.16
C THR A 93 -2.93 -11.01 -4.13
N HIS A 94 -2.84 -12.22 -4.69
CA HIS A 94 -3.96 -13.17 -4.69
C HIS A 94 -4.37 -13.56 -3.27
N ALA A 95 -3.42 -13.99 -2.43
CA ALA A 95 -3.69 -14.33 -1.03
C ALA A 95 -4.23 -13.13 -0.23
N ALA A 96 -3.74 -11.93 -0.52
CA ALA A 96 -4.24 -10.70 0.10
C ALA A 96 -5.71 -10.41 -0.29
N LEU A 97 -6.07 -10.56 -1.56
CA LEU A 97 -7.45 -10.36 -2.04
C LEU A 97 -8.41 -11.41 -1.48
N ASP A 98 -7.98 -12.67 -1.39
CA ASP A 98 -8.77 -13.74 -0.78
C ASP A 98 -9.09 -13.42 0.67
N TRP A 99 -8.09 -12.98 1.45
CA TRP A 99 -8.30 -12.57 2.83
C TRP A 99 -9.24 -11.36 2.99
N LEU A 100 -9.16 -10.37 2.10
CA LEU A 100 -9.99 -9.16 2.17
C LEU A 100 -11.44 -9.39 1.75
N THR A 101 -11.71 -10.35 0.86
CA THR A 101 -13.04 -10.57 0.28
C THR A 101 -13.76 -11.77 0.86
N ASN A 102 -13.02 -12.77 1.35
CA ASN A 102 -13.53 -14.10 1.70
C ASN A 102 -14.43 -14.70 0.60
N SER A 103 -14.18 -14.37 -0.68
CA SER A 103 -15.04 -14.74 -1.80
C SER A 103 -14.21 -15.00 -3.06
N THR A 104 -14.08 -16.27 -3.42
CA THR A 104 -13.29 -16.71 -4.60
C THR A 104 -13.75 -16.04 -5.90
N GLU A 105 -15.06 -15.85 -6.10
CA GLU A 105 -15.59 -15.17 -7.30
C GLU A 105 -15.16 -13.69 -7.38
N GLN A 106 -15.05 -13.01 -6.23
CA GLN A 106 -14.59 -11.62 -6.18
C GLN A 106 -13.08 -11.52 -6.37
N VAL A 107 -12.32 -12.50 -5.85
CA VAL A 107 -10.86 -12.56 -6.00
C VAL A 107 -10.48 -12.61 -7.47
N ASP A 108 -11.03 -13.54 -8.25
CA ASP A 108 -10.67 -13.71 -9.66
C ASP A 108 -10.93 -12.43 -10.48
N LYS A 109 -12.06 -11.76 -10.21
CA LYS A 109 -12.40 -10.51 -10.88
C LYS A 109 -11.44 -9.37 -10.50
N LEU A 110 -11.18 -9.21 -9.20
CA LEU A 110 -10.28 -8.15 -8.70
C LEU A 110 -8.84 -8.39 -9.13
N GLU A 111 -8.39 -9.64 -9.19
CA GLU A 111 -7.05 -9.98 -9.67
C GLU A 111 -6.88 -9.66 -11.15
N GLN A 112 -7.91 -9.91 -11.98
CA GLN A 112 -7.91 -9.51 -13.39
C GLN A 112 -7.83 -7.99 -13.55
N GLU A 113 -8.63 -7.22 -12.80
CA GLU A 113 -8.60 -5.76 -12.80
C GLU A 113 -7.24 -5.21 -12.33
N TRP A 114 -6.66 -5.83 -11.30
CA TRP A 114 -5.35 -5.48 -10.75
C TRP A 114 -4.22 -5.74 -11.74
N SER A 115 -4.21 -6.93 -12.36
CA SER A 115 -3.21 -7.34 -13.35
C SER A 115 -3.24 -6.44 -14.59
N ALA A 116 -4.43 -6.08 -15.07
CA ALA A 116 -4.58 -5.15 -16.20
C ALA A 116 -3.97 -3.77 -15.90
N THR A 117 -4.08 -3.30 -14.66
CA THR A 117 -3.53 -2.01 -14.23
C THR A 117 -2.00 -2.05 -14.12
N GLN A 118 -1.43 -3.16 -13.64
CA GLN A 118 0.03 -3.36 -13.58
C GLN A 118 0.69 -3.48 -14.97
N LEU A 119 0.00 -4.12 -15.92
CA LEU A 119 0.45 -4.20 -17.31
C LEU A 119 0.46 -2.81 -17.99
N HIS A 120 -0.58 -2.00 -17.77
CA HIS A 120 -0.64 -0.65 -18.32
C HIS A 120 0.47 0.28 -17.79
N HIS A 121 0.89 0.11 -16.53
CA HIS A 121 2.03 0.83 -15.97
C HIS A 121 3.39 0.33 -16.49
N SER A 122 3.48 -0.93 -16.91
CA SER A 122 4.69 -1.52 -17.48
C SER A 122 4.95 -1.07 -18.93
N GLU A 123 3.89 -0.80 -19.70
CA GLU A 123 4.00 -0.34 -21.10
C GLU A 123 4.35 1.16 -21.22
N LEU A 124 4.07 1.98 -20.20
CA LEU A 124 4.45 3.39 -20.16
C LEU A 124 5.89 3.63 -19.66
N GLY A 125 6.61 2.58 -19.28
CA GLY A 125 7.98 2.65 -18.75
C GLY A 125 9.11 2.51 -19.79
N ILE A 126 8.80 2.38 -21.08
CA ILE A 126 9.82 2.22 -22.14
C ILE A 126 9.64 3.32 -23.18
N GLY A 127 10.07 4.54 -22.84
CA GLY A 127 9.84 5.69 -23.72
C GLY A 127 10.66 6.96 -23.47
N GLU A 128 11.74 6.95 -22.68
CA GLU A 128 12.69 8.07 -22.66
C GLU A 128 14.13 7.56 -22.77
N ARG A 129 14.46 7.06 -23.97
CA ARG A 129 15.82 7.19 -24.50
C ARG A 129 15.78 8.00 -25.80
N SER A 130 16.54 9.09 -25.77
CA SER A 130 17.23 9.71 -26.90
C SER A 130 16.45 10.70 -27.77
N THR A 131 16.78 11.98 -27.59
CA THR A 131 16.96 13.08 -28.58
C THR A 131 17.05 14.37 -27.75
N VAL A 132 18.11 15.19 -27.72
CA VAL A 132 19.30 15.46 -28.54
C VAL A 132 20.43 15.89 -27.61
#